data_AF-A0A813DHA4-F1
#
_entry.id   AF-A0A813DHA4-F1
#
_cell.length_a   1.000
_cell.length_b   1.000
_cell.length_c   1.000
_cell.angle_alpha   90.00
_cell.angle_beta   90.00
_cell.angle_gamma   90.00
#
_symmetry.space_group_name_H-M   'P 1'
#
loop_
_entity.id
_entity.type
_entity.pdbx_description
1 polymer ?
#
loop_
_entity_poly.entity_id
_entity_poly.type
_entity_poly.pdbx_seq_one_letter_code
_entity_poly.pdbx_strand_id
1 'polypeptide(L)'
;FGSGSSLRSTGVTMPGGGMVAVQDEIDATKKRFVGGQNLRYTGELKFYDPVREMGYVLMDEGFDVSADVPRELRVERPEVNCSGGNPFKMEQVRVEFGIWKTPKSQHKVYNMTLPGGVPITVAAIENRITHEGSLSGKVRVWNWSQGWGLVQPFDLSSFPAPVLLRMQELHAVAIARGKAREEGLLYFRKEDVVEGVKLHPGMDVLFDVYTDDKGAGAENIR
;
A
#
# COMPACT_ATOMS: atom_id res chain seq x y z
N PHE A 1 -34.15 -1.06 -14.58
CA PHE A 1 -32.88 -1.45 -13.96
C PHE A 1 -32.61 -0.50 -12.80
N GLY A 2 -32.72 -0.99 -11.57
CA GLY A 2 -32.66 -0.17 -10.36
C GLY A 2 -31.28 0.44 -10.17
N SER A 3 -31.23 1.75 -10.02
CA SER A 3 -30.08 2.52 -9.55
C SER A 3 -29.79 2.11 -8.10
N GLY A 4 -28.91 1.13 -7.90
CA GLY A 4 -28.42 0.75 -6.58
C GLY A 4 -27.38 1.77 -6.12
N SER A 5 -27.74 2.64 -5.18
CA SER A 5 -26.79 3.52 -4.50
C SER A 5 -25.85 2.67 -3.64
N SER A 6 -24.58 2.57 -3.99
CA SER A 6 -23.58 1.91 -3.13
C SER A 6 -23.08 2.90 -2.08
N LEU A 7 -23.36 2.64 -0.80
CA LEU A 7 -22.76 3.34 0.33
C LEU A 7 -21.40 2.72 0.65
N ARG A 8 -20.33 3.53 0.58
CA ARG A 8 -19.00 3.16 1.11
C ARG A 8 -18.80 3.92 2.41
N SER A 9 -18.64 3.21 3.51
CA SER A 9 -18.35 3.79 4.82
C SER A 9 -16.89 3.52 5.17
N THR A 10 -16.15 4.56 5.54
CA THR A 10 -14.85 4.44 6.20
C THR A 10 -15.08 4.51 7.71
N GLY A 11 -14.48 3.59 8.49
CA GLY A 11 -14.59 3.60 9.95
C GLY A 11 -15.84 2.95 10.57
N VAL A 12 -16.33 1.85 9.98
CA VAL A 12 -17.43 1.07 10.60
C VAL A 12 -16.92 0.43 11.91
N THR A 13 -17.49 0.84 13.03
CA THR A 13 -17.19 0.32 14.38
C THR A 13 -18.46 -0.22 15.03
N MET A 14 -18.31 -1.12 16.01
CA MET A 14 -19.39 -1.55 16.89
C MET A 14 -19.85 -0.39 17.79
N PRO A 15 -21.08 -0.42 18.33
CA PRO A 15 -21.48 0.49 19.41
C PRO A 15 -20.44 0.45 20.54
N GLY A 16 -19.81 1.59 20.82
CA GLY A 16 -18.68 1.69 21.76
C GLY A 16 -17.29 1.84 21.12
N GLY A 17 -17.20 1.95 19.78
CA GLY A 17 -15.94 2.23 19.08
C GLY A 17 -15.02 1.03 18.88
N GLY A 18 -15.47 -0.18 19.24
CA GLY A 18 -14.73 -1.41 18.97
C GLY A 18 -14.65 -1.71 17.47
N MET A 19 -13.52 -2.22 16.99
CA MET A 19 -13.37 -2.64 15.60
C MET A 19 -14.36 -3.76 15.27
N VAL A 20 -15.03 -3.67 14.11
CA VAL A 20 -15.91 -4.74 13.62
C VAL A 20 -15.05 -5.89 13.10
N ALA A 21 -14.72 -6.84 13.97
CA ALA A 21 -13.96 -8.06 13.64
C ALA A 21 -14.88 -9.24 13.23
N VAL A 22 -16.03 -8.96 12.59
CA VAL A 22 -17.03 -9.98 12.23
C VAL A 22 -16.44 -11.06 11.31
N GLN A 23 -15.44 -10.70 10.50
CA GLN A 23 -14.77 -11.66 9.62
C GLN A 23 -13.89 -12.65 10.38
N ASP A 24 -13.23 -12.22 11.45
CA ASP A 24 -12.35 -13.06 12.26
C ASP A 24 -13.15 -14.10 13.07
N GLU A 25 -14.34 -13.75 13.56
CA GLU A 25 -15.23 -14.69 14.27
C GLU A 25 -15.82 -15.76 13.32
N ILE A 26 -16.21 -15.35 12.11
CA ILE A 26 -16.72 -16.27 11.08
C ILE A 26 -15.60 -17.20 10.60
N ASP A 27 -14.40 -16.66 10.40
CA ASP A 27 -13.24 -17.44 9.98
C ASP A 27 -12.76 -18.37 11.10
N ALA A 28 -12.82 -17.97 12.37
CA ALA A 28 -12.56 -18.84 13.52
C ALA A 28 -13.45 -20.07 13.56
N THR A 29 -14.70 -19.93 13.12
CA THR A 29 -15.66 -21.03 13.10
C THR A 29 -15.40 -22.00 11.92
N LYS A 30 -14.85 -21.49 10.80
CA LYS A 30 -14.75 -22.25 9.54
C LYS A 30 -13.34 -22.75 9.22
N LYS A 31 -12.29 -22.06 9.67
CA LYS A 31 -10.90 -22.34 9.33
C LYS A 31 -10.23 -23.08 10.48
N ARG A 32 -9.40 -24.08 10.13
CA ARG A 32 -8.54 -24.78 11.09
C ARG A 32 -7.15 -24.16 11.05
N PHE A 33 -6.82 -23.36 12.05
CA PHE A 33 -5.52 -22.69 12.12
C PHE A 33 -4.41 -23.64 12.59
N VAL A 34 -3.21 -23.43 12.07
CA VAL A 34 -1.99 -24.11 12.54
C VAL A 34 -1.40 -23.26 13.66
N GLY A 35 -1.16 -23.86 14.83
CA GLY A 35 -0.57 -23.22 16.01
C GLY A 35 -1.51 -22.29 16.80
N GLY A 36 -2.43 -21.58 16.14
CA GLY A 36 -3.46 -20.76 16.78
C GLY A 36 -3.95 -19.65 15.86
N GLN A 37 -5.12 -19.07 16.14
CA GLN A 37 -5.69 -18.00 15.32
C GLN A 37 -4.83 -16.71 15.33
N ASN A 38 -4.27 -16.38 16.49
CA ASN A 38 -3.47 -15.17 16.69
C ASN A 38 -1.97 -15.40 16.46
N LEU A 39 -1.56 -16.62 16.12
CA LEU A 39 -0.15 -16.92 15.89
C LEU A 39 0.25 -16.36 14.52
N ARG A 40 1.27 -15.51 14.53
CA ARG A 40 1.83 -14.89 13.32
C ARG A 40 3.18 -15.52 13.03
N TYR A 41 3.34 -15.94 11.78
CA TYR A 41 4.57 -16.40 11.19
C TYR A 41 5.16 -15.28 10.33
N THR A 42 6.48 -15.24 10.22
CA THR A 42 7.18 -14.31 9.33
C THR A 42 7.70 -15.04 8.10
N GLY A 43 7.88 -14.30 7.02
CA GLY A 43 8.49 -14.82 5.81
C GLY A 43 8.72 -13.76 4.75
N GLU A 44 9.08 -14.24 3.56
CA GLU A 44 9.29 -13.43 2.37
C GLU A 44 8.32 -13.84 1.27
N LEU A 45 7.51 -12.89 0.79
CA LEU A 45 6.66 -13.07 -0.37
C LEU A 45 7.52 -13.13 -1.62
N LYS A 46 7.60 -14.30 -2.26
CA LYS A 46 8.34 -14.46 -3.52
C LYS A 46 7.73 -13.60 -4.61
N PHE A 47 6.43 -13.78 -4.83
CA PHE A 47 5.63 -12.98 -5.74
C PHE A 47 4.15 -13.08 -5.41
N TYR A 48 3.41 -12.07 -5.83
CA TYR A 48 1.96 -12.09 -5.92
C TYR A 48 1.52 -11.56 -7.28
N ASP A 49 0.67 -12.32 -7.96
CA ASP A 49 0.10 -11.96 -9.25
C ASP A 49 -1.39 -11.60 -9.08
N PRO A 50 -1.77 -10.32 -9.23
CA PRO A 50 -3.15 -9.89 -9.08
C PRO A 50 -4.07 -10.42 -10.18
N VAL A 51 -3.54 -10.78 -11.35
CA VAL A 51 -4.32 -11.35 -12.47
C VAL A 51 -4.69 -12.80 -12.18
N ARG A 52 -3.76 -13.55 -11.56
CA ARG A 52 -4.00 -14.94 -11.14
C ARG A 52 -4.60 -15.06 -9.74
N GLU A 53 -4.72 -13.95 -9.01
CA GLU A 53 -5.24 -13.87 -7.64
C GLU A 53 -4.52 -14.79 -6.65
N MET A 54 -3.22 -15.03 -6.89
CA MET A 54 -2.40 -15.93 -6.08
C MET A 54 -0.94 -15.49 -6.01
N GLY A 55 -0.29 -15.90 -4.93
CA GLY A 55 1.15 -15.75 -4.72
C GLY A 55 1.72 -16.87 -3.88
N TYR A 56 3.02 -16.80 -3.63
CA TYR A 56 3.72 -17.73 -2.74
C TYR A 56 4.60 -17.00 -1.75
N VAL A 57 4.49 -17.41 -0.48
CA VAL A 57 5.30 -16.92 0.63
C VAL A 57 6.24 -18.03 1.08
N LEU A 58 7.51 -17.68 1.27
CA LEU A 58 8.50 -18.53 1.90
C LEU A 58 8.57 -18.18 3.38
N MET A 59 8.15 -19.08 4.24
CA MET A 59 8.24 -18.92 5.70
C MET A 59 9.69 -18.92 6.17
N ASP A 60 10.03 -18.04 7.12
CA ASP A 60 11.35 -18.00 7.75
C ASP A 60 11.62 -19.29 8.57
N GLU A 61 12.89 -19.60 8.80
CA GLU A 61 13.29 -20.73 9.64
C GLU A 61 13.14 -20.40 11.14
N GLY A 62 12.88 -21.42 11.96
CA GLY A 62 12.86 -21.29 13.43
C GLY A 62 11.47 -21.35 14.08
N PHE A 63 10.40 -21.47 13.30
CA PHE A 63 9.06 -21.72 13.84
C PHE A 63 8.84 -23.22 14.12
N ASP A 64 8.30 -23.53 15.31
CA ASP A 64 7.85 -24.88 15.66
C ASP A 64 6.51 -25.17 14.98
N VAL A 65 6.58 -25.67 13.75
CA VAL A 65 5.44 -26.10 12.95
C VAL A 65 5.47 -27.60 12.74
N SER A 66 4.29 -28.23 12.63
CA SER A 66 4.19 -29.64 12.24
C SER A 66 4.95 -29.89 10.93
N ALA A 67 5.63 -31.04 10.84
CA ALA A 67 6.37 -31.47 9.66
C ALA A 67 5.50 -31.54 8.37
N ASP A 68 4.18 -31.60 8.52
CA ASP A 68 3.22 -31.58 7.40
C ASP A 68 3.05 -30.18 6.75
N VAL A 69 3.57 -29.12 7.37
CA VAL A 69 3.40 -27.75 6.88
C VAL A 69 4.57 -27.42 5.94
N PRO A 70 4.31 -27.19 4.65
CA PRO A 70 5.36 -26.80 3.72
C PRO A 70 5.88 -25.41 4.04
N ARG A 71 7.17 -25.18 3.82
CA ARG A 71 7.80 -23.84 3.99
C ARG A 71 7.30 -22.83 2.96
N GLU A 72 6.92 -23.31 1.78
CA GLU A 72 6.32 -22.48 0.74
C GLU A 72 4.80 -22.62 0.79
N LEU A 73 4.14 -21.50 1.07
CA LEU A 73 2.70 -21.45 1.29
C LEU A 73 2.07 -20.58 0.22
N ARG A 74 0.96 -21.06 -0.32
CA ARG A 74 0.16 -20.31 -1.27
C ARG A 74 -0.67 -19.26 -0.54
N VAL A 75 -0.63 -18.03 -1.03
CA VAL A 75 -1.53 -16.94 -0.64
C VAL A 75 -2.57 -16.71 -1.73
N GLU A 76 -3.80 -16.41 -1.32
CA GLU A 76 -4.93 -16.09 -2.22
C GLU A 76 -5.37 -14.65 -1.97
N ARG A 77 -6.01 -14.04 -2.97
CA ARG A 77 -6.48 -12.64 -2.91
C ARG A 77 -7.20 -12.24 -1.62
N PRO A 78 -8.16 -13.02 -1.07
CA PRO A 78 -8.90 -12.62 0.15
C PRO A 78 -8.01 -12.52 1.39
N GLU A 79 -6.85 -13.16 1.36
CA GLU A 79 -5.92 -13.25 2.49
C GLU A 79 -4.85 -12.18 2.42
N VAL A 80 -4.82 -11.33 1.39
CA VAL A 80 -3.89 -10.21 1.28
C VAL A 80 -4.56 -8.97 1.86
N ASN A 81 -4.10 -8.51 3.01
CA ASN A 81 -4.68 -7.34 3.67
C ASN A 81 -4.16 -6.05 3.01
N CYS A 82 -4.96 -5.46 2.13
CA CYS A 82 -4.67 -4.19 1.45
C CYS A 82 -5.49 -3.01 1.99
N SER A 83 -5.97 -3.06 3.25
CA SER A 83 -6.77 -1.99 3.87
C SER A 83 -8.03 -1.59 3.06
N GLY A 84 -8.70 -2.56 2.45
CA GLY A 84 -9.86 -2.31 1.56
C GLY A 84 -9.50 -1.99 0.11
N GLY A 85 -8.21 -1.80 -0.20
CA GLY A 85 -7.69 -1.73 -1.55
C GLY A 85 -7.60 -3.10 -2.24
N ASN A 86 -7.24 -3.08 -3.52
CA ASN A 86 -6.93 -4.29 -4.27
C ASN A 86 -5.44 -4.63 -4.16
N PRO A 87 -5.08 -5.91 -4.00
CA PRO A 87 -3.70 -6.34 -4.14
C PRO A 87 -3.15 -5.96 -5.52
N PHE A 88 -1.88 -5.55 -5.54
CA PHE A 88 -1.13 -5.23 -6.74
C PHE A 88 0.02 -6.23 -6.91
N LYS A 89 0.71 -6.16 -8.05
CA LYS A 89 1.87 -7.02 -8.29
C LYS A 89 2.99 -6.62 -7.33
N MET A 90 3.48 -7.59 -6.56
CA MET A 90 4.53 -7.40 -5.56
C MET A 90 5.44 -8.64 -5.51
N GLU A 91 6.72 -8.42 -5.24
CA GLU A 91 7.77 -9.43 -5.24
C GLU A 91 8.78 -9.06 -4.14
N GLN A 92 9.36 -10.07 -3.48
CA GLN A 92 10.42 -9.91 -2.46
C GLN A 92 10.03 -9.01 -1.27
N VAL A 93 8.80 -9.13 -0.79
CA VAL A 93 8.29 -8.31 0.33
C VAL A 93 8.31 -9.12 1.63
N ARG A 94 8.88 -8.55 2.70
CA ARG A 94 8.78 -9.14 4.05
C ARG A 94 7.34 -9.07 4.54
N VAL A 95 6.82 -10.17 5.04
CA VAL A 95 5.42 -10.30 5.44
C VAL A 95 5.25 -11.06 6.76
N GLU A 96 4.15 -10.75 7.44
CA GLU A 96 3.61 -11.52 8.55
C GLU A 96 2.29 -12.16 8.14
N PHE A 97 2.04 -13.40 8.55
CA PHE A 97 0.84 -14.12 8.18
C PHE A 97 0.47 -15.22 9.19
N GLY A 98 -0.79 -15.61 9.22
CA GLY A 98 -1.23 -16.86 9.84
C GLY A 98 -1.22 -18.01 8.83
N ILE A 99 -1.36 -19.24 9.33
CA ILE A 99 -1.50 -20.42 8.47
C ILE A 99 -2.82 -21.12 8.80
N TRP A 100 -3.58 -21.47 7.77
CA TRP A 100 -4.79 -22.24 7.92
C TRP A 100 -4.79 -23.47 7.00
N LYS A 101 -5.45 -24.53 7.48
CA LYS A 101 -5.62 -25.79 6.75
C LYS A 101 -6.99 -25.85 6.11
N THR A 102 -7.00 -26.03 4.80
CA THR A 102 -8.22 -26.24 4.02
C THR A 102 -8.85 -27.60 4.33
N PRO A 103 -10.15 -27.80 4.04
CA PRO A 103 -10.80 -29.12 4.14
C PRO A 103 -10.12 -30.21 3.30
N LYS A 104 -9.38 -29.82 2.24
CA LYS A 104 -8.59 -30.72 1.39
C LYS A 104 -7.17 -30.97 1.91
N SER A 105 -6.90 -30.66 3.18
CA SER A 105 -5.60 -30.82 3.84
C SER A 105 -4.45 -29.99 3.26
N GLN A 106 -4.71 -28.99 2.41
CA GLN A 106 -3.69 -28.04 1.94
C GLN A 106 -3.53 -26.90 2.95
N HIS A 107 -2.29 -26.47 3.20
CA HIS A 107 -1.96 -25.32 4.03
C HIS A 107 -1.88 -24.05 3.17
N LYS A 108 -2.49 -22.97 3.65
CA LYS A 108 -2.54 -21.68 2.97
C LYS A 108 -2.24 -20.56 3.96
N VAL A 109 -1.77 -19.45 3.39
CA VAL A 109 -1.57 -18.18 4.11
C VAL A 109 -2.94 -17.62 4.53
N TYR A 110 -3.00 -17.06 5.73
CA TYR A 110 -4.17 -16.39 6.31
C TYR A 110 -3.79 -14.97 6.72
N ASN A 111 -4.61 -13.97 6.35
CA ASN A 111 -4.47 -12.58 6.77
C ASN A 111 -3.02 -12.04 6.73
N MET A 112 -2.43 -12.03 5.53
CA MET A 112 -1.08 -11.57 5.22
C MET A 112 -0.99 -10.04 5.31
N THR A 113 -0.03 -9.56 6.10
CA THR A 113 0.28 -8.14 6.32
C THR A 113 1.78 -7.90 6.16
N LEU A 114 2.21 -6.64 6.17
CA LEU A 114 3.60 -6.28 6.46
C LEU A 114 3.92 -6.55 7.94
N PRO A 115 5.21 -6.56 8.34
CA PRO A 115 5.61 -6.71 9.73
C PRO A 115 4.92 -5.71 10.66
N GLY A 116 4.57 -6.15 11.86
CA GLY A 116 3.81 -5.35 12.83
C GLY A 116 2.32 -5.19 12.49
N GLY A 117 1.77 -6.08 11.65
CA GLY A 117 0.34 -6.04 11.29
C GLY A 117 -0.05 -4.91 10.33
N VAL A 118 0.91 -4.21 9.72
CA VAL A 118 0.63 -3.08 8.83
C VAL A 118 0.01 -3.57 7.51
N PRO A 119 -1.09 -2.98 7.02
CA PRO A 119 -1.68 -3.38 5.74
C PRO A 119 -0.70 -3.21 4.57
N ILE A 120 -0.75 -4.15 3.63
CA ILE A 120 0.05 -4.16 2.41
C ILE A 120 -0.52 -3.11 1.44
N THR A 121 -0.02 -1.89 1.58
CA THR A 121 -0.30 -0.77 0.68
C THR A 121 0.97 -0.36 -0.05
N VAL A 122 0.84 0.26 -1.23
CA VAL A 122 2.01 0.76 -1.96
C VAL A 122 2.80 1.76 -1.12
N ALA A 123 2.09 2.61 -0.37
CA ALA A 123 2.68 3.58 0.54
C ALA A 123 3.53 2.93 1.64
N ALA A 124 3.02 1.86 2.26
CA ALA A 124 3.73 1.15 3.31
C ALA A 124 4.95 0.36 2.77
N ILE A 125 4.87 -0.21 1.57
CA ILE A 125 6.01 -0.88 0.94
C ILE A 125 7.12 0.11 0.57
N GLU A 126 6.77 1.31 0.12
CA GLU A 126 7.72 2.35 -0.28
C GLU A 126 8.24 3.18 0.91
N ASN A 127 7.92 2.79 2.15
CA ASN A 127 8.29 3.50 3.37
C ASN A 127 7.93 4.99 3.34
N ARG A 128 6.72 5.31 2.82
CA ARG A 128 6.26 6.69 2.73
C ARG A 128 6.13 7.32 4.11
N ILE A 129 6.79 8.46 4.29
CA ILE A 129 6.69 9.32 5.46
C ILE A 129 6.01 10.61 5.00
N THR A 130 4.76 10.78 5.40
CA THR A 130 4.01 12.02 5.21
C THR A 130 4.52 13.08 6.17
N HIS A 131 4.75 14.29 5.66
CA HIS A 131 5.13 15.46 6.43
C HIS A 131 3.89 16.31 6.70
N GLU A 132 3.79 16.86 7.92
CA GLU A 132 2.66 17.70 8.28
C GLU A 132 2.68 19.04 7.53
N GLY A 133 1.49 19.50 7.15
CA GLY A 133 1.28 20.78 6.47
C GLY A 133 0.85 20.60 5.02
N SER A 134 -0.32 21.15 4.68
CA SER A 134 -0.75 21.24 3.28
C SER A 134 -0.07 22.42 2.60
N LEU A 135 0.46 22.16 1.41
CA LEU A 135 1.10 23.15 0.55
C LEU A 135 0.26 23.40 -0.70
N SER A 136 0.51 24.54 -1.33
CA SER A 136 -0.15 24.94 -2.57
C SER A 136 0.84 24.92 -3.73
N GLY A 137 0.35 24.56 -4.91
CA GLY A 137 1.17 24.57 -6.11
C GLY A 137 0.31 24.45 -7.37
N LYS A 138 0.99 24.23 -8.49
CA LYS A 138 0.40 24.14 -9.82
C LYS A 138 0.72 22.81 -10.47
N VAL A 139 -0.29 22.13 -11.00
CA VAL A 139 -0.08 20.92 -11.80
C VAL A 139 0.68 21.30 -13.07
N ARG A 140 1.87 20.77 -13.26
CA ARG A 140 2.68 21.00 -14.47
C ARG A 140 2.38 19.97 -15.53
N VAL A 141 2.36 18.70 -15.12
CA VAL A 141 2.13 17.58 -16.01
C VAL A 141 1.09 16.68 -15.37
N TRP A 142 0.10 16.26 -16.16
CA TRP A 142 -0.83 15.22 -15.76
C TRP A 142 -1.00 14.22 -16.90
N ASN A 143 -0.50 13.01 -16.71
CA ASN A 143 -0.63 11.91 -17.64
C ASN A 143 -1.65 10.91 -17.12
N TRP A 144 -2.93 11.19 -17.38
CA TRP A 144 -4.05 10.39 -16.86
C TRP A 144 -4.02 8.93 -17.32
N SER A 145 -3.53 8.67 -18.53
CA SER A 145 -3.49 7.31 -19.11
C SER A 145 -2.42 6.44 -18.47
N GLN A 146 -1.33 7.06 -18.02
CA GLN A 146 -0.26 6.38 -17.27
C GLN A 146 -0.40 6.54 -15.75
N GLY A 147 -1.37 7.31 -15.28
CA GLY A 147 -1.68 7.46 -13.85
C GLY A 147 -0.62 8.20 -13.04
N TRP A 148 0.09 9.16 -13.63
CA TRP A 148 1.09 9.97 -12.91
C TRP A 148 1.10 11.43 -13.33
N GLY A 149 1.63 12.30 -12.47
CA GLY A 149 1.84 13.70 -12.77
C GLY A 149 2.99 14.34 -12.01
N LEU A 150 3.18 15.64 -12.28
CA LEU A 150 4.15 16.51 -11.61
C LEU A 150 3.46 17.79 -11.15
N VAL A 151 3.70 18.18 -9.90
CA VAL A 151 3.27 19.44 -9.31
C VAL A 151 4.49 20.33 -9.06
N GLN A 152 4.34 21.62 -9.37
CA GLN A 152 5.27 22.67 -9.01
C GLN A 152 4.74 23.40 -7.78
N PRO A 153 5.40 23.28 -6.61
CA PRO A 153 5.03 24.07 -5.43
C PRO A 153 5.19 25.57 -5.70
N PHE A 154 4.33 26.40 -5.09
CA PHE A 154 4.49 27.86 -5.18
C PHE A 154 5.62 28.39 -4.32
N ASP A 155 5.85 27.77 -3.16
CA ASP A 155 6.91 28.13 -2.23
C ASP A 155 7.71 26.88 -1.87
N LEU A 156 8.99 26.87 -2.24
CA LEU A 156 9.92 25.79 -1.86
C LEU A 156 10.49 26.00 -0.45
N SER A 157 10.43 27.22 0.10
CA SER A 157 11.01 27.52 1.41
C SER A 157 10.16 27.01 2.58
N SER A 158 8.88 26.72 2.33
CA SER A 158 7.96 26.12 3.31
C SER A 158 8.18 24.63 3.53
N PHE A 159 9.08 23.98 2.77
CA PHE A 159 9.31 22.55 2.88
C PHE A 159 10.24 22.19 4.04
N PRO A 160 9.98 21.07 4.74
CA PRO A 160 10.95 20.51 5.68
C PRO A 160 12.28 20.19 5.00
N ALA A 161 13.39 20.42 5.71
CA ALA A 161 14.74 20.15 5.21
C ALA A 161 14.94 18.72 4.65
N PRO A 162 14.38 17.65 5.24
CA PRO A 162 14.48 16.31 4.67
C PRO A 162 13.85 16.19 3.28
N VAL A 163 12.75 16.89 3.02
CA VAL A 163 12.10 16.86 1.71
C VAL A 163 12.96 17.57 0.67
N LEU A 164 13.48 18.75 1.00
CA LEU A 164 14.34 19.51 0.09
C LEU A 164 15.58 18.71 -0.34
N LEU A 165 16.20 17.99 0.60
CA LEU A 165 17.33 17.11 0.31
C LEU A 165 16.92 16.01 -0.69
N ARG A 166 15.80 15.32 -0.46
CA ARG A 166 15.30 14.28 -1.37
C ARG A 166 14.94 14.82 -2.76
N MET A 167 14.41 16.04 -2.84
CA MET A 167 14.12 16.70 -4.13
C MET A 167 15.40 17.00 -4.92
N GLN A 168 16.46 17.46 -4.24
CA GLN A 168 17.76 17.72 -4.84
C GLN A 168 18.44 16.44 -5.32
N GLU A 169 18.43 15.37 -4.51
CA GLU A 169 18.92 14.04 -4.90
C GLU A 169 18.22 13.53 -6.16
N LEU A 170 16.89 13.63 -6.21
CA LEU A 170 16.09 13.26 -7.38
C LEU A 170 16.46 14.03 -8.64
N HIS A 171 16.68 15.34 -8.51
CA HIS A 171 17.07 16.19 -9.62
C HIS A 171 18.46 15.81 -10.13
N ALA A 172 19.43 15.59 -9.24
CA ALA A 172 20.77 15.13 -9.61
C ALA A 172 20.75 13.77 -10.32
N VAL A 173 19.95 12.81 -9.83
CA VAL A 173 19.78 11.49 -10.47
C VAL A 173 19.12 11.63 -11.85
N ALA A 174 18.16 12.54 -12.02
CA ALA A 174 17.52 12.79 -13.31
C ALA A 174 18.49 13.37 -14.34
N ILE A 175 19.31 14.35 -13.93
CA ILE A 175 20.38 14.93 -14.76
C ILE A 175 21.40 13.86 -15.15
N ALA A 176 21.85 13.04 -14.19
CA ALA A 176 22.80 11.95 -14.45
C ALA A 176 22.24 10.92 -15.46
N ARG A 177 20.92 10.75 -15.53
CA ARG A 177 20.22 9.91 -16.51
C ARG A 177 19.94 10.63 -17.84
N GLY A 178 20.46 11.84 -18.04
CA GLY A 178 20.27 12.64 -19.26
C GLY A 178 18.86 13.20 -19.44
N LYS A 179 18.05 13.23 -18.38
CA LYS A 179 16.70 13.80 -18.43
C LYS A 179 16.75 15.26 -18.01
N ALA A 180 16.40 16.17 -18.92
CA ALA A 180 16.12 17.56 -18.56
C ALA A 180 14.82 17.59 -17.73
N ARG A 181 14.94 17.79 -16.43
CA ARG A 181 13.81 17.92 -15.51
C ARG A 181 13.91 19.28 -14.85
N GLU A 182 12.82 20.05 -14.85
CA GLU A 182 12.76 21.30 -14.07
C GLU A 182 13.00 21.00 -12.59
N GLU A 183 13.76 21.86 -11.92
CA GLU A 183 14.04 21.74 -10.50
C GLU A 183 12.75 22.00 -9.69
N GLY A 184 12.63 21.38 -8.52
CA GLY A 184 11.50 21.64 -7.62
C GLY A 184 10.19 20.91 -7.93
N LEU A 185 10.14 19.99 -8.91
CA LEU A 185 8.91 19.27 -9.27
C LEU A 185 8.68 18.02 -8.42
N LEU A 186 7.53 17.97 -7.74
CA LEU A 186 7.07 16.81 -6.98
C LEU A 186 6.31 15.82 -7.84
N TYR A 187 6.62 14.54 -7.68
CA TYR A 187 5.90 13.45 -8.32
C TYR A 187 4.62 13.10 -7.57
N PHE A 188 3.56 12.75 -8.29
CA PHE A 188 2.36 12.17 -7.69
C PHE A 188 1.74 11.11 -8.60
N ARG A 189 1.03 10.16 -7.99
CA ARG A 189 0.29 9.11 -8.70
C ARG A 189 -1.20 9.41 -8.75
N LYS A 190 -1.93 8.67 -9.58
CA LYS A 190 -3.39 8.77 -9.64
C LYS A 190 -4.05 8.47 -8.29
N GLU A 191 -3.49 7.53 -7.53
CA GLU A 191 -3.99 7.14 -6.20
C GLU A 191 -3.76 8.24 -5.16
N ASP A 192 -2.84 9.16 -5.43
CA ASP A 192 -2.52 10.31 -4.58
C ASP A 192 -3.48 11.50 -4.80
N VAL A 193 -4.42 11.37 -5.76
CA VAL A 193 -5.47 12.37 -6.08
C VAL A 193 -6.77 12.01 -5.37
N VAL A 194 -7.38 12.97 -4.69
CA VAL A 194 -8.65 12.76 -3.98
C VAL A 194 -9.76 12.34 -4.96
N GLU A 195 -10.57 11.35 -4.56
CA GLU A 195 -11.64 10.80 -5.39
C GLU A 195 -12.60 11.91 -5.87
N GLY A 196 -12.86 11.95 -7.17
CA GLY A 196 -13.73 12.96 -7.81
C GLY A 196 -13.00 14.18 -8.36
N VAL A 197 -11.74 14.42 -7.99
CA VAL A 197 -10.95 15.55 -8.50
C VAL A 197 -10.43 15.25 -9.92
N LYS A 198 -10.63 16.20 -10.84
CA LYS A 198 -10.14 16.11 -12.22
C LYS A 198 -9.02 17.12 -12.45
N LEU A 199 -7.78 16.65 -12.40
CA LEU A 199 -6.60 17.49 -12.57
C LEU A 199 -6.32 17.80 -14.04
N HIS A 200 -5.93 19.05 -14.33
CA HIS A 200 -5.51 19.50 -15.66
C HIS A 200 -4.19 20.29 -15.53
N PRO A 201 -3.28 20.26 -16.52
CA PRO A 201 -2.08 21.10 -16.49
C PRO A 201 -2.44 22.58 -16.34
N GLY A 202 -1.74 23.28 -15.45
CA GLY A 202 -1.97 24.68 -15.09
C GLY A 202 -2.92 24.91 -13.91
N MET A 203 -3.61 23.87 -13.42
CA MET A 203 -4.53 23.96 -12.28
C MET A 203 -3.77 24.18 -10.97
N ASP A 204 -4.26 25.11 -10.15
CA ASP A 204 -3.78 25.32 -8.80
C ASP A 204 -4.40 24.24 -7.88
N VAL A 205 -3.57 23.64 -7.03
CA VAL A 205 -3.94 22.51 -6.17
C VAL A 205 -3.39 22.68 -4.77
N LEU A 206 -4.07 22.05 -3.81
CA LEU A 206 -3.55 21.82 -2.47
C LEU A 206 -3.12 20.36 -2.34
N PHE A 207 -2.00 20.12 -1.66
CA PHE A 207 -1.45 18.78 -1.49
C PHE A 207 -0.67 18.67 -0.18
N ASP A 208 -0.53 17.47 0.32
CA ASP A 208 0.40 17.12 1.40
C ASP A 208 1.67 16.53 0.77
N VAL A 209 2.77 16.55 1.51
CA VAL A 209 4.08 16.14 0.99
C VAL A 209 4.53 14.88 1.70
N TYR A 210 5.10 13.95 0.94
CA TYR A 210 5.70 12.75 1.49
C TYR A 210 7.12 12.53 0.95
N THR A 211 7.91 11.79 1.71
CA THR A 211 9.19 11.23 1.26
C THR A 211 9.13 9.71 1.27
N ASP A 212 9.73 9.07 0.27
CA ASP A 212 9.79 7.63 0.10
C ASP A 212 11.19 7.18 -0.34
N ASP A 213 11.36 5.87 -0.59
CA ASP A 213 12.63 5.31 -1.06
C ASP A 213 13.07 5.83 -2.45
N LYS A 214 12.16 6.45 -3.21
CA LYS A 214 12.39 7.01 -4.54
C LYS A 214 12.65 8.52 -4.49
N GLY A 215 12.28 9.22 -3.42
CA GLY A 215 12.54 10.63 -3.18
C GLY A 215 11.35 11.35 -2.56
N ALA A 216 10.95 12.50 -3.12
CA ALA A 216 9.85 13.32 -2.61
C ALA A 216 8.66 13.36 -3.58
N GLY A 217 7.46 13.35 -3.02
CA GLY A 217 6.22 13.41 -3.79
C GLY A 217 5.10 14.19 -3.10
N ALA A 218 3.98 14.29 -3.80
CA ALA A 218 2.76 14.96 -3.32
C ALA A 218 1.61 13.96 -3.20
N GLU A 219 0.83 14.06 -2.13
CA GLU A 219 -0.36 13.26 -1.86
C GLU A 219 -1.57 14.10 -1.45
N ASN A 220 -2.74 13.46 -1.34
CA ASN A 220 -4.02 14.10 -1.01
C ASN A 220 -4.33 15.34 -1.87
N ILE A 221 -4.03 15.23 -3.18
CA ILE A 221 -4.14 16.34 -4.13
C ILE A 221 -5.61 16.67 -4.36
N ARG A 222 -5.96 17.93 -4.15
CA ARG A 222 -7.32 18.48 -4.24
C ARG A 222 -7.37 19.84 -4.91
#